data_AF-A0A7Y0TMT8-F1
#
_entry.id   AF-A0A7Y0TMT8-F1
#
_cell.length_a   1.000
_cell.length_b   1.000
_cell.length_c   1.000
_cell.angle_alpha   90.00
_cell.angle_beta   90.00
_cell.angle_gamma   90.00
#
_symmetry.space_group_name_H-M   'P 1'
#
loop_
_entity.id
_entity.type
_entity.pdbx_description
1 polymer ?
#
loop_
_entity_poly.entity_id
_entity_poly.type
_entity_poly.pdbx_seq_one_letter_code
_entity_poly.pdbx_strand_id
1 'polypeptide(L)' 'MGIASKLQLAADAIEDAKKRLNRAKDDADDDYEIRQAMKILEDALAYIHGASSELQK' A
#
# COMPACT_ATOMS: atom_id res chain seq x y z
N MET A 1 -17.44 4.74 3.07
CA MET A 1 -16.22 5.59 3.06
C MET A 1 -16.19 6.34 1.75
N GLY A 2 -15.93 7.65 1.76
CA GLY A 2 -15.84 8.41 0.51
C GLY A 2 -14.51 8.17 -0.23
N ILE A 3 -14.44 8.58 -1.50
CA ILE A 3 -13.26 8.52 -2.38
C ILE A 3 -12.01 9.05 -1.67
N ALA A 4 -12.10 10.23 -1.02
CA ALA A 4 -10.98 10.84 -0.30
C ALA A 4 -10.44 9.93 0.83
N SER A 5 -11.32 9.26 1.58
CA SER A 5 -10.91 8.34 2.64
C SER A 5 -10.19 7.11 2.08
N LYS A 6 -10.64 6.58 0.94
CA LYS A 6 -9.97 5.44 0.28
C LYS A 6 -8.60 5.81 -0.26
N LEU A 7 -8.48 6.99 -0.88
CA LEU A 7 -7.20 7.49 -1.37
C LEU A 7 -6.22 7.77 -0.22
N GLN A 8 -6.70 8.28 0.92
CA GLN A 8 -5.87 8.43 2.11
C GLN A 8 -5.33 7.09 2.62
N LEU A 9 -6.20 6.08 2.75
CA LEU A 9 -5.78 4.73 3.16
C LEU A 9 -4.76 4.11 2.20
N ALA A 10 -4.95 4.31 0.89
CA ALA A 10 -3.99 3.88 -0.11
C ALA A 10 -2.63 4.58 0.04
N ALA A 11 -2.62 5.90 0.28
CA ALA A 11 -1.41 6.68 0.47
C ALA A 11 -0.64 6.22 1.72
N ASP A 12 -1.34 6.05 2.84
CA ASP A 12 -0.76 5.58 4.10
C ASP A 12 -0.16 4.18 3.95
N ALA A 13 -0.87 3.27 3.27
CA ALA A 13 -0.39 1.92 2.97
C ALA A 13 0.87 1.94 2.07
N ILE A 14 0.89 2.76 1.02
CA ILE A 14 2.08 2.90 0.15
C ILE A 14 3.28 3.42 0.96
N GLU A 15 3.07 4.35 1.88
CA GLU A 15 4.15 4.87 2.73
C GLU A 15 4.70 3.79 3.67
N ASP A 16 3.84 2.95 4.27
CA ASP A 16 4.28 1.84 5.11
C ASP A 16 5.06 0.78 4.32
N ALA A 17 4.55 0.39 3.14
CA ALA A 17 5.26 -0.52 2.24
C ALA A 17 6.65 0.03 1.85
N LYS A 18 6.75 1.33 1.56
CA LYS A 18 8.03 1.98 1.25
C LYS A 18 9.00 1.92 2.43
N LYS A 19 8.54 2.14 3.66
CA LYS A 19 9.37 2.05 4.87
C LYS A 19 9.91 0.63 5.06
N ARG A 20 9.08 -0.38 4.85
CA ARG A 20 9.47 -1.79 4.96
C ARG A 20 10.46 -2.22 3.88
N LEU A 21 10.24 -1.81 2.63
CA LEU A 21 11.19 -2.08 1.54
C LEU A 21 12.53 -1.40 1.78
N ASN A 22 12.55 -0.19 2.35
CA ASN A 22 13.81 0.47 2.71
C ASN A 22 14.55 -0.31 3.82
N ARG A 23 13.86 -0.86 4.81
CA ARG A 23 14.47 -1.72 5.83
C ARG A 23 15.04 -3.00 5.23
N ALA A 24 14.27 -3.69 4.38
CA ALA A 24 14.72 -4.90 3.69
C ALA A 24 15.89 -4.63 2.72
N LYS A 25 16.03 -3.39 2.23
CA LYS A 25 17.18 -3.00 1.41
C LYS A 25 18.44 -2.86 2.25
N ASP A 26 18.31 -2.37 3.48
CA ASP A 26 19.43 -2.16 4.40
C ASP A 26 19.85 -3.48 5.09
N ASP A 27 18.90 -4.41 5.30
CA ASP A 27 19.12 -5.77 5.82
C ASP A 27 18.83 -6.83 4.74
N ALA A 28 19.91 -7.33 4.09
CA ALA A 28 19.85 -8.17 2.88
C ALA A 28 19.16 -9.55 3.02
N ASP A 29 18.70 -9.94 4.21
CA ASP A 29 18.04 -11.22 4.49
C ASP A 29 16.56 -11.09 4.87
N ASP A 30 15.97 -9.89 4.74
CA ASP A 30 14.63 -9.61 5.24
C ASP A 30 13.50 -9.89 4.22
N ASP A 31 13.49 -11.12 3.69
CA ASP A 31 12.41 -11.69 2.86
C ASP A 31 11.02 -11.58 3.52
N TYR A 32 10.98 -11.46 4.85
CA TYR A 32 9.77 -11.18 5.60
C TYR A 32 9.23 -9.77 5.33
N GLU A 33 10.08 -8.74 5.38
CA GLU A 33 9.68 -7.35 5.17
C GLU A 33 9.30 -7.09 3.71
N ILE A 34 9.95 -7.76 2.75
CA ILE A 34 9.55 -7.72 1.34
C ILE A 34 8.14 -8.29 1.16
N ARG A 35 7.85 -9.47 1.74
CA ARG A 35 6.51 -10.08 1.66
C ARG A 35 5.43 -9.22 2.32
N GLN A 36 5.74 -8.61 3.46
CA GLN A 36 4.82 -7.68 4.13
C GLN A 36 4.55 -6.44 3.28
N ALA A 37 5.60 -5.84 2.70
CA ALA A 37 5.45 -4.69 1.82
C ALA A 37 4.58 -5.01 0.60
N MET A 38 4.77 -6.17 -0.03
CA MET A 38 3.94 -6.62 -1.15
C MET A 38 2.47 -6.72 -0.77
N LYS A 39 2.17 -7.34 0.38
CA LYS A 39 0.79 -7.46 0.88
C LYS A 39 0.15 -6.08 1.12
N ILE A 40 0.90 -5.15 1.71
CA ILE A 40 0.41 -3.78 1.95
C ILE A 40 0.15 -3.05 0.62
N LEU A 41 0.97 -3.28 -0.41
CA LEU A 41 0.74 -2.72 -1.74
C LEU A 41 -0.51 -3.30 -2.42
N GLU A 42 -0.82 -4.59 -2.21
CA GLU A 42 -2.07 -5.20 -2.68
C GLU A 42 -3.29 -4.56 -2.02
N ASP A 43 -3.23 -4.33 -0.70
CA ASP A 43 -4.29 -3.62 0.04
C ASP A 43 -4.45 -2.18 -0.46
N ALA A 44 -3.35 -1.47 -0.69
CA ALA A 44 -3.36 -0.13 -1.27
C ALA A 44 -4.02 -0.11 -2.66
N LEU A 45 -3.70 -1.09 -3.51
CA LEU A 45 -4.30 -1.23 -4.84
C LEU A 45 -5.81 -1.44 -4.76
N ALA A 46 -6.28 -2.25 -3.81
CA ALA A 46 -7.71 -2.47 -3.58
C ALA A 46 -8.43 -1.16 -3.20
N TYR A 47 -7.82 -0.33 -2.35
CA TYR A 47 -8.35 1.00 -2.01
C TYR A 47 -8.41 1.93 -3.23
N ILE A 48 -7.38 1.95 -4.07
CA ILE A 48 -7.35 2.77 -5.30
C ILE A 48 -8.42 2.31 -6.29
N HIS A 49 -8.56 1.01 -6.52
CA HIS A 49 -9.63 0.46 -7.38
C HIS A 49 -11.02 0.81 -6.84
N GLY A 50 -11.20 0.71 -5.52
CA GLY A 50 -12.43 1.11 -4.85
C GLY A 50 -12.74 2.61 -4.98
N ALA A 51 -11.73 3.48 -5.03
CA ALA A 51 -11.89 4.91 -5.27
C ALA A 51 -12.18 5.20 -6.75
N SER A 52 -11.45 4.57 -7.66
CA SER A 52 -11.58 4.75 -9.11
C SER A 52 -12.96 4.31 -9.62
N SER A 53 -13.49 3.20 -9.11
CA SER A 53 -14.83 2.71 -9.46
C SER A 53 -15.96 3.62 -8.96
N GLU A 54 -15.73 4.39 -7.89
CA GLU A 54 -16.68 5.41 -7.41
C GLU A 54 -16.60 6.70 -8.21
N LEU A 55 -15.43 7.06 -8.76
CA LEU A 55 -15.26 8.23 -9.64
C LEU A 55 -15.86 8.05 -11.03
N GLN A 56 -16.01 6.81 -11.50
CA GLN A 56 -16.62 6.50 -12.80
C GLN A 56 -18.16 6.48 -12.78
N LYS A 57 -18.78 6.68 -11.61
CA LYS A 57 -20.23 6.80 -11.44
C LYS A 57 -20.66 8.27 -11.44
#